data_AF-A0A951EA86-F1
#
_entry.id   AF-A0A951EA86-F1
#
_cell.length_a   1.000
_cell.length_b   1.000
_cell.length_c   1.000
_cell.angle_alpha   90.00
_cell.angle_beta   90.00
_cell.angle_gamma   90.00
#
_symmetry.space_group_name_H-M   'P 1'
#
loop_
_entity.id
_entity.type
_entity.pdbx_description
1 polymer ?
#
loop_
_entity_poly.entity_id
_entity_poly.type
_entity_poly.pdbx_seq_one_letter_code
_entity_poly.pdbx_strand_id
1 'polypeptide(L)'
;MEIRPLPRLMIEPLVRTALLEDLGRAGDLTTDAVIPAATRATTALVARGRGVVAGLDCAELAFTLVDPAIRFDIQLPEGSRVVPGDTIAVAHGPARGLLTAERTALNFLGHLSGVATGTARIADAIRHTKTRVTCTRKTLPGLRALQKHAVRLGGGSN
;
A
#
# COMPACT_ATOMS: atom_id res chain seq x y z
N MET A 1 12.81 -12.11 -11.98
CA MET A 1 13.34 -12.35 -10.61
C MET A 1 12.15 -12.38 -9.70
N GLU A 2 11.84 -13.53 -9.12
CA GLU A 2 10.69 -13.68 -8.23
C GLU A 2 10.98 -12.92 -6.92
N ILE A 3 10.16 -11.92 -6.61
CA ILE A 3 10.27 -11.15 -5.37
C ILE A 3 9.32 -11.81 -4.39
N ARG A 4 9.88 -12.47 -3.38
CA ARG A 4 9.07 -13.12 -2.34
C ARG A 4 8.31 -12.06 -1.54
N PRO A 5 7.02 -12.27 -1.25
CA PRO A 5 6.24 -11.37 -0.42
C PRO A 5 6.81 -11.36 1.01
N LEU A 6 6.55 -10.27 1.73
CA LEU A 6 6.90 -10.18 3.14
C LEU A 6 5.88 -10.98 3.97
N PRO A 7 6.31 -11.73 5.00
CA PRO A 7 5.37 -12.42 5.87
C PRO A 7 4.39 -11.44 6.53
N ARG A 8 3.11 -11.80 6.59
CA ARG A 8 2.06 -11.01 7.25
C ARG A 8 2.43 -10.62 8.69
N LEU A 9 3.12 -11.51 9.40
CA LEU A 9 3.65 -11.26 10.76
C LEU A 9 4.57 -10.03 10.87
N MET A 10 5.25 -9.66 9.78
CA MET A 10 6.12 -8.48 9.74
C MET A 10 5.37 -7.20 9.38
N ILE A 11 4.28 -7.31 8.62
CA ILE A 11 3.53 -6.16 8.08
C ILE A 11 2.42 -5.74 9.05
N GLU A 12 1.71 -6.71 9.60
CA GLU A 12 0.51 -6.50 10.41
C GLU A 12 0.74 -5.59 11.62
N PRO A 13 1.83 -5.71 12.41
CA PRO A 13 2.06 -4.80 13.53
C PRO A 13 2.21 -3.34 13.10
N LEU A 14 2.84 -3.09 11.95
CA LEU A 14 3.04 -1.74 11.41
C LEU A 14 1.71 -1.11 10.99
N VAL A 15 0.86 -1.89 10.31
CA VAL A 15 -0.47 -1.43 9.90
C VAL A 15 -1.38 -1.23 11.10
N ARG A 16 -1.34 -2.14 12.08
CA ARG A 16 -2.10 -2.01 13.34
C ARG A 16 -1.70 -0.74 14.09
N THR A 17 -0.41 -0.46 14.23
CA THR A 17 0.05 0.78 14.88
C THR A 17 -0.46 2.03 14.17
N ALA A 18 -0.41 2.06 12.83
CA ALA A 18 -0.93 3.19 12.06
C ALA A 18 -2.46 3.36 12.21
N LEU A 19 -3.22 2.26 12.20
CA LEU A 19 -4.67 2.29 12.46
C LEU A 19 -5.00 2.80 13.87
N LEU A 20 -4.25 2.38 14.87
CA LEU A 20 -4.45 2.83 16.26
C LEU A 20 -4.11 4.31 16.43
N GLU A 21 -3.11 4.82 15.70
CA GLU A 21 -2.78 6.25 15.64
C GLU A 21 -3.94 7.05 15.04
N ASP A 22 -4.48 6.60 13.90
CA ASP A 22 -5.53 7.32 13.15
C ASP A 22 -6.89 7.29 13.88
N LEU A 23 -7.27 6.14 14.46
CA LEU A 23 -8.54 5.98 15.17
C LEU A 23 -8.53 6.58 16.58
N GLY A 24 -7.36 6.65 17.21
CA GLY A 24 -7.21 7.08 18.60
C GLY A 24 -8.19 6.35 19.53
N ARG A 25 -8.77 7.08 20.48
CA ARG A 25 -9.76 6.54 21.43
C ARG A 25 -11.20 6.63 20.94
N ALA A 26 -11.47 7.53 20.01
CA ALA A 26 -12.82 7.91 19.61
C ALA A 26 -13.32 7.14 18.38
N GLY A 27 -12.43 6.49 17.63
CA GLY A 27 -12.77 5.91 16.34
C GLY A 27 -13.05 6.98 15.29
N ASP A 28 -13.74 6.59 14.22
CA ASP A 28 -14.11 7.46 13.12
C ASP A 28 -15.52 8.06 13.33
N LEU A 29 -15.59 9.06 14.21
CA LEU A 29 -16.85 9.72 14.58
C LEU A 29 -17.58 10.34 13.39
N THR A 30 -16.83 10.82 12.39
CA THR A 30 -17.42 11.47 11.21
C THR A 30 -18.18 10.44 10.40
N THR A 31 -17.54 9.33 10.08
CA THR A 31 -18.16 8.21 9.35
C THR A 31 -19.35 7.64 10.12
N ASP A 32 -19.23 7.49 11.44
CA ASP A 32 -20.32 6.99 12.27
C ASP A 32 -21.54 7.91 12.30
N ALA A 33 -21.33 9.23 12.23
CA ALA A 33 -22.40 10.22 12.24
C ALA A 33 -23.14 10.35 10.90
N VAL A 34 -22.43 10.18 9.76
CA VAL A 34 -22.98 10.51 8.44
C VAL A 34 -23.33 9.29 7.58
N ILE A 35 -22.76 8.11 7.88
CA ILE A 35 -22.98 6.90 7.08
C ILE A 35 -23.87 5.92 7.85
N PRO A 36 -25.04 5.51 7.35
CA PRO A 36 -25.84 4.47 7.99
C PRO A 36 -25.09 3.14 8.10
N ALA A 37 -25.20 2.43 9.23
CA ALA A 37 -24.41 1.23 9.52
C ALA A 37 -24.61 0.07 8.51
N ALA A 38 -25.80 -0.03 7.91
CA ALA A 38 -26.11 -1.06 6.90
C ALA A 38 -25.59 -0.73 5.49
N THR A 39 -25.02 0.47 5.28
CA THR A 39 -24.57 0.91 3.97
C THR A 39 -23.40 0.06 3.49
N ARG A 40 -23.52 -0.48 2.28
CA ARG A 40 -22.42 -1.17 1.59
C ARG A 40 -21.91 -0.29 0.47
N ALA A 41 -20.61 -0.34 0.22
CA ALA A 41 -19.98 0.40 -0.86
C ALA A 41 -18.90 -0.43 -1.55
N THR A 42 -18.46 0.11 -2.68
CA THR A 42 -17.29 -0.35 -3.44
C THR A 42 -16.39 0.85 -3.65
N THR A 43 -15.10 0.70 -3.39
CA THR A 43 -14.10 1.74 -3.63
C THR A 43 -12.96 1.20 -4.49
N ALA A 44 -12.49 2.01 -5.42
CA ALA A 44 -11.39 1.68 -6.31
C ALA A 44 -10.17 2.53 -5.97
N LEU A 45 -9.02 1.88 -5.82
CA LEU A 45 -7.73 2.54 -5.63
C LEU A 45 -7.15 2.82 -7.02
N VAL A 46 -7.23 4.08 -7.46
CA VAL A 46 -6.87 4.49 -8.82
C VAL A 46 -5.57 5.30 -8.82
N ALA A 47 -4.64 4.93 -9.71
CA ALA A 47 -3.42 5.67 -9.91
C ALA A 47 -3.70 7.06 -10.50
N ARG A 48 -3.15 8.11 -9.90
CA ARG A 48 -3.20 9.49 -10.42
C ARG A 48 -1.91 9.94 -11.10
N GLY A 49 -0.86 9.11 -11.03
CA GLY A 49 0.46 9.38 -11.58
C GLY A 49 1.07 8.13 -12.19
N ARG A 50 2.13 8.32 -12.98
CA ARG A 50 2.92 7.20 -13.50
C ARG A 50 3.84 6.66 -12.41
N GLY A 51 3.95 5.35 -12.28
CA GLY A 51 4.79 4.76 -11.23
C GLY A 51 4.83 3.24 -11.23
N VAL A 52 5.29 2.69 -10.11
CA VAL A 52 5.33 1.26 -9.81
C VAL A 52 4.55 1.00 -8.53
N VAL A 53 3.63 0.04 -8.58
CA VAL A 53 2.78 -0.35 -7.44
C VAL A 53 3.62 -1.08 -6.39
N ALA A 54 3.54 -0.63 -5.13
CA ALA A 54 4.09 -1.32 -3.97
C ALA A 54 3.32 -0.94 -2.70
N GLY A 55 3.13 -1.90 -1.78
CA GLY A 55 2.40 -1.72 -0.53
C GLY A 55 0.99 -2.29 -0.54
N LEU A 56 0.66 -3.21 -1.46
CA LEU A 56 -0.68 -3.79 -1.57
C LEU A 56 -1.04 -4.63 -0.34
N ASP A 57 -0.09 -5.42 0.16
CA ASP A 57 -0.29 -6.22 1.38
C ASP A 57 -0.63 -5.33 2.59
N CYS A 58 -0.04 -4.14 2.66
CA CYS A 58 -0.33 -3.17 3.72
C CYS A 58 -1.74 -2.58 3.57
N ALA A 59 -2.14 -2.27 2.33
CA ALA A 59 -3.46 -1.73 2.03
C ALA A 59 -4.56 -2.77 2.34
N GLU A 60 -4.41 -4.01 1.87
CA GLU A 60 -5.33 -5.11 2.17
C GLU A 60 -5.44 -5.35 3.69
N LEU A 61 -4.31 -5.33 4.40
CA LEU A 61 -4.29 -5.45 5.85
C LEU A 61 -5.07 -4.34 6.55
N ALA A 62 -4.94 -3.09 6.08
CA ALA A 62 -5.65 -1.98 6.68
C ALA A 62 -7.18 -2.17 6.58
N PHE A 63 -7.67 -2.57 5.41
CA PHE A 63 -9.10 -2.86 5.22
C PHE A 63 -9.57 -4.06 6.07
N THR A 64 -8.85 -5.19 6.01
CA THR A 64 -9.28 -6.43 6.68
C THR A 64 -9.14 -6.39 8.20
N LEU A 65 -8.24 -5.56 8.75
CA LEU A 65 -8.13 -5.32 10.19
C LEU A 65 -9.25 -4.43 10.74
N VAL A 66 -9.71 -3.45 9.94
CA VAL A 66 -10.83 -2.58 10.32
C VAL A 66 -12.15 -3.35 10.26
N ASP A 67 -12.38 -4.12 9.21
CA ASP A 67 -13.59 -4.94 9.09
C ASP A 67 -13.31 -6.22 8.27
N PRO A 68 -13.44 -7.43 8.87
CA PRO A 68 -13.17 -8.69 8.19
C PRO A 68 -14.19 -9.01 7.08
N ALA A 69 -15.31 -8.30 7.00
CA ALA A 69 -16.28 -8.44 5.91
C ALA A 69 -15.85 -7.72 4.63
N ILE A 70 -14.79 -6.90 4.67
CA ILE A 70 -14.24 -6.23 3.48
C ILE A 70 -13.43 -7.23 2.66
N ARG A 71 -13.77 -7.32 1.37
CA ARG A 71 -13.00 -8.05 0.36
C ARG A 71 -12.12 -7.07 -0.41
N PHE A 72 -10.90 -7.47 -0.71
CA PHE A 72 -9.92 -6.66 -1.41
C PHE A 72 -9.41 -7.40 -2.64
N ASP A 73 -9.79 -6.92 -3.83
CA ASP A 73 -9.51 -7.54 -5.11
C ASP A 73 -8.40 -6.78 -5.83
N ILE A 74 -7.21 -7.39 -5.89
CA ILE A 74 -6.04 -6.82 -6.58
C ILE A 74 -6.24 -6.92 -8.09
N GLN A 75 -6.19 -5.77 -8.78
CA GLN A 75 -6.27 -5.69 -10.25
C GLN A 75 -4.89 -5.62 -10.89
N LEU A 76 -3.95 -4.92 -10.26
CA LEU A 76 -2.56 -4.82 -10.67
C LEU A 76 -1.64 -5.25 -9.52
N PRO A 77 -0.91 -6.37 -9.65
CA PRO A 77 -0.08 -6.90 -8.57
C PRO A 77 1.14 -6.01 -8.27
N GLU A 78 1.81 -6.28 -7.14
CA GLU A 78 3.03 -5.54 -6.77
C GLU A 78 4.10 -5.59 -7.86
N GLY A 79 4.78 -4.46 -8.07
CA GLY A 79 5.77 -4.29 -9.14
C GLY A 79 5.18 -3.91 -10.49
N SER A 80 3.85 -3.90 -10.64
CA SER A 80 3.19 -3.42 -11.86
C SER A 80 3.50 -1.95 -12.12
N ARG A 81 3.76 -1.61 -13.39
CA ARG A 81 3.83 -0.21 -13.83
C ARG A 81 2.43 0.31 -14.07
N VAL A 82 2.18 1.54 -13.62
CA VAL A 82 0.88 2.20 -13.73
C VAL A 82 1.00 3.54 -14.44
N VAL A 83 -0.12 3.95 -15.04
CA VAL A 83 -0.38 5.28 -15.59
C VAL A 83 -1.63 5.87 -14.95
N PRO A 84 -1.86 7.20 -15.07
CA PRO A 84 -3.08 7.81 -14.55
C PRO A 84 -4.34 7.14 -15.11
N GLY A 85 -5.27 6.79 -14.23
CA GLY A 85 -6.52 6.09 -14.57
C GLY A 85 -6.49 4.58 -14.35
N ASP A 86 -5.31 3.97 -14.19
CA ASP A 86 -5.21 2.54 -13.88
C ASP A 86 -5.81 2.23 -12.51
N THR A 87 -6.68 1.23 -12.47
CA THR A 87 -7.22 0.70 -11.21
C THR A 87 -6.24 -0.32 -10.64
N ILE A 88 -5.73 -0.04 -9.45
CA ILE A 88 -4.73 -0.87 -8.77
C ILE A 88 -5.42 -2.01 -8.02
N ALA A 89 -6.47 -1.70 -7.27
CA ALA A 89 -7.25 -2.65 -6.49
C ALA A 89 -8.67 -2.11 -6.24
N VAL A 90 -9.59 -3.00 -5.90
CA VAL A 90 -10.97 -2.66 -5.56
C VAL A 90 -11.32 -3.28 -4.20
N ALA A 91 -11.96 -2.51 -3.33
CA ALA A 91 -12.42 -2.98 -2.03
C ALA A 91 -13.95 -2.91 -1.92
N HIS A 92 -14.55 -3.97 -1.39
CA HIS A 92 -16.00 -4.14 -1.29
C HIS A 92 -16.40 -4.51 0.13
N GLY A 93 -17.38 -3.83 0.72
CA GLY A 93 -17.79 -4.13 2.09
C GLY A 93 -18.67 -3.05 2.73
N PRO A 94 -18.78 -3.07 4.07
CA PRO A 94 -19.44 -2.01 4.83
C PRO A 94 -18.77 -0.66 4.57
N ALA A 95 -19.58 0.34 4.21
CA ALA A 95 -19.08 1.66 3.80
C ALA A 95 -18.30 2.36 4.92
N ARG A 96 -18.69 2.13 6.19
CA ARG A 96 -17.97 2.68 7.34
C ARG A 96 -16.53 2.16 7.41
N GLY A 97 -16.35 0.83 7.38
CA GLY A 97 -15.03 0.22 7.43
C GLY A 97 -14.15 0.61 6.23
N LEU A 98 -14.75 0.76 5.04
CA LEU A 98 -14.02 1.22 3.85
C LEU A 98 -13.46 2.63 4.03
N LEU A 99 -14.26 3.58 4.53
CA LEU A 99 -13.83 4.97 4.76
C LEU A 99 -12.78 5.05 5.88
N THR A 100 -13.00 4.33 6.97
CA THR A 100 -12.10 4.30 8.13
C THR A 100 -10.72 3.75 7.79
N ALA A 101 -10.63 2.72 6.94
CA ALA A 101 -9.35 2.14 6.56
C ALA A 101 -8.59 2.94 5.47
N GLU A 102 -9.29 3.81 4.74
CA GLU A 102 -8.81 4.43 3.50
C GLU A 102 -7.47 5.16 3.69
N ARG A 103 -7.39 6.03 4.70
CA ARG A 103 -6.22 6.89 4.90
C ARG A 103 -4.97 6.08 5.17
N THR A 104 -5.06 5.12 6.09
CA THR A 104 -3.94 4.23 6.43
C THR A 104 -3.52 3.40 5.21
N ALA A 105 -4.48 2.82 4.48
CA ALA A 105 -4.19 2.04 3.27
C ALA A 105 -3.45 2.88 2.20
N LEU A 106 -3.96 4.07 1.89
CA LEU A 106 -3.37 4.95 0.88
C LEU A 106 -2.01 5.53 1.30
N ASN A 107 -1.79 5.77 2.60
CA ASN A 107 -0.50 6.24 3.10
C ASN A 107 0.61 5.20 2.86
N PHE A 108 0.35 3.93 3.17
CA PHE A 108 1.30 2.85 2.88
C PHE A 108 1.51 2.67 1.38
N LEU A 109 0.42 2.54 0.62
CA LEU A 109 0.48 2.30 -0.83
C LEU A 109 1.22 3.44 -1.54
N GLY A 110 0.90 4.70 -1.21
CA GLY A 110 1.53 5.88 -1.79
C GLY A 110 3.01 5.99 -1.46
N HIS A 111 3.39 5.82 -0.19
CA HIS A 111 4.79 5.90 0.24
C HIS A 111 5.65 4.81 -0.41
N LEU A 112 5.21 3.55 -0.34
CA LEU A 112 5.96 2.42 -0.87
C LEU A 112 6.01 2.44 -2.39
N SER A 113 4.92 2.80 -3.07
CA SER A 113 4.92 3.03 -4.52
C SER A 113 5.84 4.17 -4.91
N GLY A 114 5.97 5.22 -4.08
CA GLY A 114 6.94 6.30 -4.27
C GLY A 114 8.39 5.79 -4.26
N VAL A 115 8.74 4.94 -3.29
CA VAL A 115 10.06 4.30 -3.21
C VAL A 115 10.35 3.40 -4.41
N ALA A 116 9.38 2.56 -4.79
CA ALA A 116 9.49 1.67 -5.95
C ALA A 116 9.64 2.46 -7.25
N THR A 117 8.84 3.51 -7.43
CA THR A 117 8.88 4.41 -8.59
C THR A 117 10.22 5.13 -8.71
N GLY A 118 10.72 5.69 -7.61
CA GLY A 118 12.03 6.35 -7.58
C GLY A 118 13.17 5.40 -7.94
N THR A 119 13.10 4.17 -7.43
CA THR A 119 14.08 3.12 -7.77
C THR A 119 14.00 2.74 -9.25
N ALA A 120 12.80 2.51 -9.77
CA ALA A 120 12.57 2.14 -11.16
C ALA A 120 13.10 3.18 -12.13
N ARG A 121 12.94 4.47 -11.82
CA ARG A 121 13.50 5.55 -12.64
C ARG A 121 15.03 5.46 -12.78
N ILE A 122 15.73 5.15 -11.69
CA ILE A 122 17.20 5.00 -11.72
C ILE A 122 17.58 3.71 -12.45
N ALA A 123 16.89 2.60 -12.16
CA ALA A 123 17.13 1.31 -12.79
C ALA A 123 16.90 1.37 -14.31
N ASP A 124 15.88 2.09 -14.75
CA ASP A 124 15.59 2.35 -16.17
C ASP A 124 16.71 3.15 -16.84
N ALA A 125 17.21 4.19 -16.18
CA ALA A 125 18.28 5.04 -16.72
C ALA A 125 19.60 4.27 -16.95
N ILE A 126 19.91 3.30 -16.09
CA ILE A 126 21.16 2.51 -16.17
C ILE A 126 20.99 1.14 -16.85
N ARG A 127 19.82 0.86 -17.44
CA ARG A 127 19.47 -0.45 -18.02
C ARG A 127 20.45 -0.95 -19.08
N HIS A 128 21.13 -0.04 -19.77
CA HIS A 128 22.13 -0.33 -20.79
C HIS A 128 23.49 -0.77 -20.21
N THR A 129 23.63 -0.80 -18.89
CA THR A 129 24.86 -1.15 -18.17
C THR A 129 24.70 -2.46 -17.39
N LYS A 130 25.80 -2.96 -16.83
CA LYS A 130 25.81 -4.09 -15.88
C LYS A 130 25.60 -3.66 -14.41
N THR A 131 25.44 -2.36 -14.16
CA THR A 131 25.33 -1.78 -12.83
C THR A 131 23.95 -2.03 -12.23
N ARG A 132 23.87 -2.17 -10.90
CA ARG A 132 22.61 -2.37 -10.18
C ARG A 132 22.38 -1.25 -9.17
N VAL A 133 21.13 -0.79 -9.05
CA VAL A 133 20.71 0.18 -8.03
C VAL A 133 20.61 -0.54 -6.70
N THR A 134 21.32 -0.09 -5.66
CA THR A 134 21.28 -0.70 -4.33
C THR A 134 20.69 0.23 -3.28
N CYS A 135 19.94 -0.32 -2.32
CA CYS A 135 19.46 0.44 -1.17
C CYS A 135 20.54 0.60 -0.09
N THR A 136 20.23 1.36 0.96
CA THR A 136 21.13 1.56 2.11
C THR A 136 20.40 1.28 3.43
N ARG A 137 21.05 1.60 4.55
CA ARG A 137 20.44 1.60 5.89
C ARG A 137 19.72 2.91 6.24
N LYS A 138 19.71 3.91 5.33
CA LYS A 138 19.05 5.22 5.50
C LYS A 138 17.54 5.08 5.24
N THR A 139 16.89 4.29 6.10
CA THR A 139 15.45 3.98 6.05
C THR A 139 14.72 4.72 7.15
N LEU A 140 13.40 4.89 7.00
CA LEU A 140 12.56 5.34 8.11
C LEU A 140 12.57 4.28 9.23
N PRO A 141 12.61 4.70 10.51
CA PRO A 141 12.45 3.78 11.64
C PRO A 141 11.17 2.95 11.50
N GLY A 142 11.24 1.65 11.82
CA GLY A 142 10.11 0.71 11.69
C GLY A 142 9.81 0.23 10.26
N LEU A 143 10.08 1.03 9.22
CA LEU A 143 9.68 0.73 7.84
C LEU A 143 10.77 0.10 6.97
N ARG A 144 11.91 -0.28 7.54
CA ARG A 144 13.07 -0.79 6.78
C ARG A 144 12.71 -1.96 5.86
N ALA A 145 11.98 -2.95 6.36
CA ALA A 145 11.62 -4.13 5.57
C ALA A 145 10.74 -3.76 4.38
N LEU A 146 9.70 -2.95 4.61
CA LEU A 146 8.79 -2.47 3.58
C LEU A 146 9.52 -1.62 2.53
N GLN A 147 10.37 -0.68 2.95
CA GLN A 147 11.13 0.17 2.02
C GLN A 147 12.13 -0.64 1.19
N LYS A 148 12.79 -1.63 1.78
CA LYS A 148 13.68 -2.54 1.05
C LYS A 148 12.91 -3.45 0.08
N HIS A 149 11.71 -3.87 0.43
CA HIS A 149 10.83 -4.63 -0.48
C HIS A 149 10.40 -3.76 -1.67
N ALA A 150 9.97 -2.52 -1.41
CA ALA A 150 9.64 -1.54 -2.45
C ALA A 150 10.81 -1.26 -3.42
N VAL A 151 12.05 -1.19 -2.91
CA VAL A 151 13.24 -1.08 -3.79
C VAL A 151 13.36 -2.29 -4.72
N ARG A 152 13.14 -3.52 -4.23
CA ARG A 152 13.18 -4.71 -5.08
C ARG A 152 12.11 -4.68 -6.15
N LEU A 153 10.88 -4.27 -5.80
CA LEU A 153 9.77 -4.12 -6.75
C LEU A 153 10.08 -3.09 -7.83
N GLY A 154 10.79 -2.01 -7.47
CA GLY A 154 11.32 -1.02 -8.42
C GLY A 154 12.51 -1.51 -9.27
N GLY A 155 12.93 -2.77 -9.17
CA GLY A 155 14.07 -3.32 -9.93
C GLY A 155 15.45 -3.08 -9.29
N GLY A 156 15.49 -2.56 -8.08
CA GLY A 156 16.72 -2.43 -7.30
C GLY A 156 17.16 -3.74 -6.64
N SER A 157 18.30 -3.67 -5.96
CA SER A 157 18.91 -4.74 -5.18
C SER A 157 19.07 -4.34 -3.71
N ASN A 158 19.09 -5.34 -2.84
CA ASN A 158 19.25 -5.19 -1.40
C ASN A 158 20.56 -5.78 -0.90
#